data_AF-A0A413R0M9-F1
#
_entry.id   AF-A0A413R0M9-F1
#
_cell.length_a   1.000
_cell.length_b   1.000
_cell.length_c   1.000
_cell.angle_alpha   90.00
_cell.angle_beta   90.00
_cell.angle_gamma   90.00
#
_symmetry.space_group_name_H-M   'P 1'
#
loop_
_entity.id
_entity.type
_entity.pdbx_description
1 polymer ?
#
loop_
_entity_poly.entity_id
_entity_poly.type
_entity_poly.pdbx_seq_one_letter_code
_entity_poly.pdbx_strand_id
1 'polypeptide(L)'
;MYSIGDYVVIHDVPISYVSSAYNGLVAQVVDSKPVDNVYYVTVCGYEERGSFEVEENYLSLYEDDEEEEDCYHDSHYRNSVLEPILIMQSMFTHEEFIGFLKGNILKYRLRLGHKDDIQKEMDKIQRYEQWLAEAEEGKGITV
;
A
#
# COMPACT_ATOMS: atom_id res chain seq x y z
N MET A 1 16.28 -1.38 -17.09
CA MET A 1 16.26 -2.78 -17.58
C MET A 1 15.24 -3.46 -16.68
N TYR A 2 14.00 -3.59 -17.16
CA TYR A 2 12.86 -3.97 -16.32
C TYR A 2 13.02 -5.42 -15.85
N SER A 3 12.99 -5.62 -14.54
CA SER A 3 13.14 -6.94 -13.94
C SER A 3 11.77 -7.64 -13.95
N ILE A 4 11.75 -8.94 -14.20
CA ILE A 4 10.55 -9.75 -14.02
C ILE A 4 10.26 -9.76 -12.52
N GLY A 5 9.18 -9.11 -12.07
CA GLY A 5 8.80 -9.09 -10.65
C GLY A 5 8.10 -7.83 -10.14
N ASP A 6 7.88 -6.82 -10.96
CA ASP A 6 7.27 -5.56 -10.50
C ASP A 6 5.82 -5.77 -10.02
N TYR A 7 5.48 -5.26 -8.83
CA TYR A 7 4.14 -5.33 -8.27
C TYR A 7 3.38 -4.03 -8.58
N VAL A 8 2.09 -4.17 -8.88
CA VAL A 8 1.20 -3.07 -9.22
C VAL A 8 -0.04 -3.09 -8.35
N VAL A 9 -0.64 -1.92 -8.17
CA VAL A 9 -1.94 -1.77 -7.53
C VAL A 9 -2.98 -1.49 -8.61
N ILE A 10 -4.04 -2.29 -8.63
CA ILE A 10 -5.18 -2.17 -9.54
C ILE A 10 -6.23 -1.25 -8.90
N HIS A 11 -6.40 -0.05 -9.46
CA HIS A 11 -7.26 1.01 -8.91
C HIS A 11 -8.73 0.86 -9.28
N ASP A 12 -9.04 0.29 -10.45
CA ASP A 12 -10.40 -0.03 -10.85
C ASP A 12 -10.39 -1.43 -11.47
N VAL A 13 -11.00 -2.36 -10.76
CA VAL A 13 -11.04 -3.76 -11.17
C VAL A 13 -11.98 -3.89 -12.38
N PRO A 14 -11.51 -4.39 -13.54
CA PRO A 14 -12.39 -4.57 -14.69
C PRO A 14 -13.54 -5.51 -14.34
N ILE A 15 -14.73 -5.18 -14.87
CA ILE A 15 -16.06 -5.69 -14.51
C ILE A 15 -16.18 -7.22 -14.42
N SER A 16 -15.24 -7.99 -14.99
CA SER A 16 -15.22 -9.46 -14.95
C SER A 16 -14.75 -10.07 -13.63
N TYR A 17 -14.15 -9.30 -12.70
CA TYR A 17 -13.63 -9.80 -11.41
C TYR A 17 -14.62 -9.60 -10.23
N VAL A 18 -15.91 -9.77 -10.50
CA VAL A 18 -17.08 -9.49 -9.63
C VAL A 18 -17.09 -10.10 -8.22
N SER A 19 -16.07 -10.85 -7.79
CA SER A 19 -16.01 -11.33 -6.40
C SER A 19 -15.46 -10.28 -5.42
N SER A 20 -14.83 -9.20 -5.90
CA SER A 20 -14.40 -8.09 -5.05
C SER A 20 -14.88 -6.76 -5.63
N ALA A 21 -15.73 -6.06 -4.89
CA ALA A 21 -16.09 -4.66 -5.18
C ALA A 21 -15.04 -3.67 -4.61
N TYR A 22 -13.90 -4.18 -4.15
CA TYR A 22 -12.84 -3.39 -3.51
C TYR A 22 -11.74 -3.03 -4.51
N ASN A 23 -11.52 -1.74 -4.67
CA ASN A 23 -10.40 -1.16 -5.40
C ASN A 23 -9.11 -1.28 -4.56
N GLY A 24 -7.97 -1.60 -5.19
CA GLY A 24 -6.69 -1.76 -4.51
C GLY A 24 -6.15 -3.20 -4.45
N LEU A 25 -6.46 -4.02 -5.46
CA LEU A 25 -5.86 -5.34 -5.58
C LEU A 25 -4.37 -5.20 -5.92
N VAL A 26 -3.51 -5.86 -5.16
CA VAL A 26 -2.07 -5.96 -5.46
C VAL A 26 -1.85 -7.14 -6.39
N ALA A 27 -1.14 -6.92 -7.48
CA ALA A 27 -0.85 -7.95 -8.47
C ALA A 27 0.61 -7.93 -8.91
N GLN A 28 1.16 -9.10 -9.23
CA GLN A 28 2.48 -9.26 -9.81
C GLN A 28 2.39 -9.19 -11.33
N VAL A 29 3.24 -8.38 -11.96
CA VAL A 29 3.36 -8.33 -13.42
C VAL A 29 4.06 -9.60 -13.92
N VAL A 30 3.40 -10.32 -14.82
CA VAL A 30 3.87 -11.60 -15.39
C VAL A 30 4.74 -11.37 -16.62
N ASP A 31 4.44 -10.34 -17.41
CA ASP A 31 5.29 -9.88 -18.51
C ASP A 31 5.65 -8.41 -18.32
N SER A 32 6.95 -8.16 -18.17
CA SER A 32 7.55 -6.83 -18.01
C SER A 32 7.29 -5.85 -19.16
N LYS A 33 6.81 -6.33 -20.32
CA LYS A 33 6.49 -5.47 -21.46
C LYS A 33 5.00 -5.48 -21.75
N PRO A 34 4.32 -4.33 -21.62
CA PRO A 34 2.92 -4.25 -22.03
C PRO A 34 2.80 -4.49 -23.54
N VAL A 35 1.78 -5.24 -23.94
CA VAL A 35 1.38 -5.39 -25.35
C VAL A 35 0.18 -4.46 -25.54
N ASP A 36 0.29 -3.47 -26.42
CA ASP A 36 -0.76 -2.47 -26.66
C ASP A 36 -1.27 -1.77 -25.37
N ASN A 37 -0.37 -1.42 -24.45
CA ASN A 37 -0.66 -0.82 -23.13
C ASN A 37 -1.45 -1.75 -22.17
N VAL A 38 -1.43 -3.05 -22.41
CA VAL A 38 -2.04 -4.07 -21.55
C VAL A 38 -0.95 -4.88 -20.86
N TYR A 39 -1.05 -4.98 -19.53
CA TYR A 39 -0.20 -5.81 -18.69
C TYR A 39 -0.91 -7.12 -18.37
N TYR A 40 -0.14 -8.21 -18.34
CA TYR A 40 -0.60 -9.48 -17.78
C TYR A 40 -0.18 -9.55 -16.32
N VAL A 41 -1.15 -9.66 -15.41
CA VAL A 41 -0.91 -9.64 -13.98
C VAL A 41 -1.53 -10.84 -13.28
N THR A 42 -0.96 -11.26 -12.16
CA THR A 42 -1.52 -12.27 -11.25
C THR A 42 -1.76 -11.62 -9.89
N VAL A 43 -3.01 -11.61 -9.41
CA VAL A 43 -3.37 -10.99 -8.12
C VAL A 43 -2.87 -11.85 -6.97
N CYS A 44 -2.23 -11.20 -6.00
CA CYS A 44 -1.77 -11.85 -4.78
C CYS A 44 -2.95 -12.44 -4.00
N GLY A 45 -2.86 -13.72 -3.64
CA GLY A 45 -3.92 -14.46 -2.95
C GLY A 45 -5.04 -15.01 -3.85
N TYR A 46 -4.91 -14.89 -5.17
CA TYR A 46 -5.78 -15.49 -6.17
C TYR A 46 -4.99 -16.19 -7.28
N GLU A 47 -3.81 -16.72 -6.97
CA GLU A 47 -2.89 -17.33 -7.93
C GLU A 47 -3.54 -18.50 -8.69
N GLU A 48 -4.47 -19.23 -8.05
CA GLU A 48 -5.20 -20.34 -8.65
C GLU A 48 -6.15 -19.92 -9.80
N ARG A 49 -6.47 -18.62 -9.91
CA ARG A 49 -7.30 -18.07 -10.99
C ARG A 49 -6.49 -17.73 -12.24
N GLY A 50 -5.17 -17.82 -12.19
CA GLY A 50 -4.27 -17.50 -13.29
C GLY A 50 -4.08 -16.00 -13.52
N SER A 51 -3.41 -15.67 -14.62
CA SER A 51 -3.10 -14.30 -15.02
C SER A 51 -4.21 -13.68 -15.87
N PHE A 52 -4.30 -12.35 -15.85
CA PHE A 52 -5.29 -11.63 -16.64
C PHE A 52 -4.77 -10.28 -17.14
N GLU A 53 -5.46 -9.76 -18.13
CA GLU A 53 -5.15 -8.51 -18.82
C GLU A 53 -5.70 -7.31 -18.04
N VAL A 54 -4.85 -6.31 -17.81
CA VAL A 54 -5.20 -5.01 -17.21
C VAL A 54 -4.58 -3.90 -18.04
N GLU A 55 -5.38 -2.92 -18.44
CA GLU A 55 -4.88 -1.74 -19.13
C GLU A 55 -4.03 -0.87 -18.17
N GLU A 56 -2.96 -0.27 -18.68
CA GLU A 56 -1.97 0.52 -17.93
C GLU A 56 -2.59 1.67 -17.12
N ASN A 57 -3.64 2.30 -17.64
CA ASN A 57 -4.38 3.39 -16.98
C ASN A 57 -5.04 2.97 -15.65
N TYR A 58 -5.21 1.67 -15.40
CA TYR A 58 -5.74 1.12 -14.14
C TYR A 58 -4.65 0.72 -13.15
N LEU A 59 -3.37 0.88 -13.52
CA LEU A 59 -2.23 0.50 -12.72
C LEU A 59 -1.50 1.74 -12.21
N SER A 60 -1.11 1.72 -10.93
CA SER A 60 0.00 2.53 -10.46
C SER A 60 1.23 1.64 -10.32
N LEU A 61 2.27 1.95 -11.10
CA LEU A 61 3.60 1.38 -10.89
C LEU A 61 4.15 1.93 -9.57
N TYR A 62 4.64 1.02 -8.74
CA TYR A 62 5.44 1.40 -7.59
C TYR A 62 6.90 1.42 -8.00
N GLU A 63 7.50 2.60 -7.95
CA GLU A 63 8.95 2.71 -7.95
C GLU A 63 9.38 2.48 -6.49
N ASP A 64 10.05 1.35 -6.25
CA ASP A 64 10.72 1.08 -4.98
C ASP A 64 11.94 2.01 -4.94
N ASP A 65 11.77 3.20 -4.36
CA ASP A 65 12.89 4.11 -4.12
C ASP A 65 13.79 3.43 -3.07
N GLU A 66 14.86 2.77 -3.56
CA GLU A 66 15.88 2.18 -2.70
C GLU A 66 16.44 3.26 -1.73
N GLU A 67 16.39 2.93 -0.44
CA GLU A 67 17.13 3.49 0.71
C GLU A 67 16.48 4.62 1.55
N GLU A 68 16.02 4.27 2.76
CA GLU A 68 16.69 4.69 4.01
C GLU A 68 16.32 3.74 5.17
N GLU A 69 17.31 3.37 6.00
CA GLU A 69 17.13 2.45 7.13
C GLU A 69 16.47 3.20 8.32
N ASP A 70 15.13 3.19 8.38
CA ASP A 70 14.40 3.87 9.45
C ASP A 70 14.26 2.98 10.72
N CYS A 71 14.55 3.58 11.88
CA CYS A 71 14.70 2.90 13.17
C CYS A 71 13.40 2.43 13.82
N TYR A 72 12.29 2.51 13.10
CA TYR A 72 10.94 2.21 13.58
C TYR A 72 10.35 0.90 13.02
N HIS A 73 11.13 0.12 12.26
CA HIS A 73 10.62 -1.05 11.55
C HIS A 73 10.29 -2.25 12.47
N ASP A 74 9.00 -2.57 12.54
CA ASP A 74 8.53 -3.91 12.90
C ASP A 74 8.89 -4.84 11.72
N SER A 75 9.58 -5.97 11.99
CA SER A 75 10.19 -6.85 10.98
C SER A 75 9.19 -7.56 10.06
N HIS A 76 7.90 -7.26 10.17
CA HIS A 76 6.82 -7.93 9.48
C HIS A 76 6.57 -7.41 8.05
N TYR A 77 6.99 -6.17 7.72
CA TYR A 77 6.81 -5.57 6.39
C TYR A 77 8.08 -5.60 5.52
N ARG A 78 9.21 -6.07 6.05
CA ARG A 78 10.44 -6.31 5.26
C ARG A 78 10.27 -7.31 4.10
N ASN A 79 9.15 -8.04 4.09
CA ASN A 79 8.79 -8.98 3.03
C ASN A 79 7.50 -8.60 2.29
N SER A 80 6.86 -7.47 2.64
CA SER A 80 5.75 -6.95 1.83
C SER A 80 6.33 -6.08 0.73
N VAL A 81 5.98 -6.40 -0.51
CA VAL A 81 6.56 -5.76 -1.70
C VAL A 81 6.15 -4.29 -1.83
N LEU A 82 5.21 -3.82 -1.01
CA LEU A 82 4.71 -2.46 -0.99
C LEU A 82 4.42 -2.04 0.45
N GLU A 83 4.77 -0.81 0.81
CA GLU A 83 4.40 -0.20 2.08
C GLU A 83 2.91 0.19 2.07
N PRO A 84 2.04 -0.47 2.86
CA PRO A 84 0.58 -0.29 2.72
C PRO A 84 0.11 1.14 2.92
N ILE A 85 0.81 1.93 3.75
CA ILE A 85 0.45 3.32 4.02
C ILE A 85 0.61 4.21 2.80
N LEU A 86 1.64 3.98 1.99
CA LEU A 86 1.89 4.75 0.77
C LEU A 86 0.86 4.38 -0.32
N ILE A 87 0.41 3.12 -0.38
CA ILE A 87 -0.72 2.72 -1.25
C ILE A 87 -1.99 3.43 -0.80
N MET A 88 -2.28 3.41 0.50
CA MET A 88 -3.47 4.09 1.03
C MET A 88 -3.42 5.60 0.74
N GLN A 89 -2.24 6.23 0.78
CA GLN A 89 -2.07 7.64 0.40
C GLN A 89 -2.42 7.92 -1.07
N SER A 90 -2.07 7.02 -2.00
CA SER A 90 -2.37 7.21 -3.42
C SER A 90 -3.82 6.88 -3.77
N MET A 91 -4.43 5.95 -3.04
CA MET A 91 -5.76 5.43 -3.32
C MET A 91 -6.90 6.17 -2.63
N PHE A 92 -6.71 6.56 -1.37
CA PHE A 92 -7.79 7.10 -0.56
C PHE A 92 -8.04 8.56 -0.94
N THR A 93 -9.30 8.98 -0.80
CA THR A 93 -9.56 10.42 -0.74
C THR A 93 -8.81 11.03 0.44
N HIS A 94 -8.54 12.33 0.36
CA HIS A 94 -7.84 13.03 1.44
C HIS A 94 -8.54 12.84 2.80
N GLU A 95 -9.88 12.90 2.86
CA GLU A 95 -10.62 12.68 4.11
C GLU A 95 -10.51 11.23 4.63
N GLU A 96 -10.54 10.23 3.74
CA GLU A 96 -10.37 8.83 4.11
C GLU A 96 -8.96 8.57 4.65
N PHE A 97 -7.93 9.13 4.02
CA PHE A 97 -6.55 9.00 4.48
C PHE A 97 -6.36 9.65 5.85
N ILE A 98 -6.85 10.89 6.03
CA ILE A 98 -6.86 11.58 7.33
C ILE A 98 -7.63 10.78 8.38
N GLY A 99 -8.78 10.21 8.03
CA GLY A 99 -9.58 9.35 8.90
C GLY A 99 -8.82 8.09 9.33
N PHE A 100 -8.10 7.46 8.40
CA PHE A 100 -7.25 6.30 8.68
C PHE A 100 -6.12 6.65 9.65
N LEU A 101 -5.40 7.76 9.44
CA LEU A 101 -4.33 8.21 10.34
C LEU A 101 -4.87 8.47 11.75
N LYS A 102 -5.97 9.24 11.87
CA LYS A 102 -6.65 9.51 13.15
C LYS A 102 -7.11 8.23 13.85
N GLY A 103 -7.65 7.28 13.10
CA GLY A 103 -8.06 5.97 13.61
C GLY A 103 -6.88 5.17 14.18
N ASN A 104 -5.73 5.18 13.52
CA ASN A 104 -4.53 4.50 14.00
C ASN A 104 -3.96 5.15 15.27
N ILE A 105 -3.89 6.48 15.34
CA ILE A 105 -3.47 7.21 16.55
C ILE A 105 -4.35 6.79 17.75
N LEU A 106 -5.68 6.81 17.58
CA LEU A 106 -6.61 6.39 18.62
C LEU A 106 -6.42 4.92 19.00
N LYS A 107 -6.29 4.03 18.00
CA LYS A 107 -6.06 2.60 18.18
C LYS A 107 -4.83 2.33 19.06
N TYR A 108 -3.71 2.99 18.79
CA TYR A 108 -2.48 2.78 19.54
C TYR A 108 -2.53 3.41 20.94
N ARG A 109 -3.15 4.58 21.10
CA ARG A 109 -3.42 5.18 22.42
C ARG A 109 -4.24 4.24 23.33
N LEU A 110 -5.23 3.56 22.77
CA LEU A 110 -6.06 2.59 23.52
C LEU A 110 -5.32 1.29 23.87
N ARG A 111 -4.21 0.97 23.19
CA ARG A 111 -3.41 -0.23 23.43
C ARG A 111 -2.27 -0.03 24.45
N LEU A 112 -1.99 1.22 24.82
CA LEU A 112 -0.91 1.56 25.76
C LEU A 112 -1.01 0.73 27.05
N GLY A 113 0.02 -0.08 27.33
CA GLY A 113 0.08 -0.92 28.52
C GLY A 113 -0.86 -2.14 28.51
N HIS A 114 -1.54 -2.40 27.39
CA HIS A 114 -2.56 -3.45 27.27
C HIS A 114 -2.27 -4.50 26.18
N LYS A 115 -1.34 -4.25 25.24
CA LYS A 115 -1.02 -5.18 24.15
C LYS A 115 0.49 -5.43 24.01
N ASP A 116 1.21 -4.43 23.50
CA ASP A 116 2.66 -4.50 23.29
C ASP A 116 3.41 -3.65 24.33
N ASP A 117 4.73 -3.61 24.21
CA ASP A 117 5.57 -2.68 24.99
C ASP A 117 5.11 -1.22 24.79
N ILE A 118 5.03 -0.47 25.89
CA ILE A 118 4.53 0.91 25.89
C ILE A 118 5.33 1.78 24.92
N GLN A 119 6.65 1.60 24.84
CA GLN A 119 7.49 2.40 23.95
C GLN A 119 7.14 2.14 22.49
N LYS A 120 6.94 0.88 22.09
CA LYS A 120 6.55 0.53 20.71
C LYS A 120 5.22 1.14 20.29
N GLU A 121 4.25 1.20 21.21
CA GLU A 121 2.96 1.84 20.92
C GLU A 121 3.10 3.37 20.87
N MET A 122 3.94 3.97 21.74
CA MET A 122 4.25 5.40 21.70
C MET A 122 4.94 5.82 20.41
N ASP A 123 5.89 5.02 19.93
CA ASP A 123 6.60 5.24 18.67
C ASP A 123 5.63 5.24 17.48
N LYS A 124 4.68 4.29 17.46
CA LYS A 124 3.61 4.25 16.45
C LYS A 124 2.72 5.49 16.53
N ILE A 125 2.33 5.93 17.74
CA ILE A 125 1.53 7.15 17.90
C ILE A 125 2.25 8.36 17.29
N GLN A 126 3.53 8.56 17.63
CA GLN A 126 4.31 9.70 17.14
C GLN A 126 4.44 9.68 15.61
N ARG A 127 4.70 8.51 15.03
CA ARG A 127 4.79 8.37 13.57
C ARG A 127 3.48 8.75 12.87
N TYR A 128 2.36 8.22 13.34
CA TYR A 128 1.06 8.55 12.74
C TYR A 128 0.64 10.01 12.98
N GLU A 129 1.07 10.64 14.08
CA GLU A 129 0.86 12.07 14.33
C GLU A 129 1.67 12.94 13.37
N GLN A 130 2.91 12.57 13.08
CA GLN A 130 3.74 13.25 12.07
C GLN A 130 3.09 13.18 10.68
N TRP A 131 2.75 11.97 10.23
CA TRP A 131 2.08 11.76 8.95
C TRP A 131 0.75 12.49 8.84
N LEU A 132 0.00 12.59 9.94
CA LEU A 132 -1.24 13.37 9.98
C LEU A 132 -0.98 14.86 9.74
N ALA A 133 0.04 15.43 10.39
CA ALA A 133 0.40 16.83 10.20
C ALA A 133 0.84 17.11 8.76
N GLU A 134 1.69 16.24 8.19
CA GLU A 134 2.13 16.33 6.79
C GLU A 134 0.94 16.26 5.82
N ALA A 135 0.03 15.30 6.03
CA ALA A 135 -1.16 15.14 5.21
C ALA A 135 -2.09 16.37 5.32
N GLU A 136 -2.35 16.90 6.52
CA GLU A 136 -3.21 18.09 6.72
C GLU A 136 -2.61 19.36 6.05
N GLU A 137 -1.29 19.42 5.87
CA GLU A 137 -0.60 20.45 5.09
C GLU A 137 -0.62 20.21 3.57
N GLY A 138 -1.22 19.10 3.12
CA GLY A 138 -1.27 18.69 1.72
C GLY A 138 0.03 18.09 1.19
N LYS A 139 0.94 17.67 2.08
CA LYS A 139 2.20 17.01 1.71
C LYS A 139 1.98 15.50 1.62
N GLY A 140 2.71 14.86 0.70
CA GLY A 140 2.85 13.41 0.69
C GLY A 140 3.73 12.98 1.85
N ILE A 141 3.29 11.95 2.58
CA ILE A 141 4.05 11.32 3.65
C ILE A 141 5.17 10.44 3.06
N THR A 142 6.19 10.21 3.88
CA THR A 142 7.33 9.33 3.56
C THR A 142 7.50 8.29 4.67
N VAL A 143 8.03 7.11 4.33
CA VAL A 143 8.22 5.98 5.24
C VAL A 143 9.65 5.86 5.71
#